data_AF-A0A2V7E219-F1
#
_entry.id   AF-A0A2V7E219-F1
#
_cell.length_a   1.000
_cell.length_b   1.000
_cell.length_c   1.000
_cell.angle_alpha   90.00
_cell.angle_beta   90.00
_cell.angle_gamma   90.00
#
_symmetry.space_group_name_H-M   'P 1'
#
loop_
_entity.id
_entity.type
_entity.pdbx_description
1 polymer ?
#
loop_
_entity_poly.entity_id
_entity_poly.type
_entity_poly.pdbx_seq_one_letter_code
_entity_poly.pdbx_strand_id
1 'polypeptide(L)' 'MADDSLRQAAAVNPEDKFELVFRNLLDTLFVERMDQNEEIFVRFMNDLPFQKIVTAWMASEAYRRLRSTGREGTVSADTR' A
#
# COMPACT_ATOMS: atom_id res chain seq x y z
N MET A 1 -2.84 7.69 11.55
CA MET A 1 -1.60 7.08 12.09
C MET A 1 -0.95 6.12 11.10
N ALA A 2 -1.51 4.94 10.78
CA ALA A 2 -0.91 4.04 9.77
C ALA A 2 -0.81 4.70 8.38
N ASP A 3 -1.88 5.40 7.96
CA ASP A 3 -1.92 6.15 6.70
C ASP A 3 -0.89 7.27 6.60
N ASP A 4 -0.61 7.98 7.71
CA ASP A 4 0.34 9.10 7.72
C ASP A 4 1.78 8.61 7.56
N SER A 5 2.13 7.53 8.28
CA SER A 5 3.42 6.84 8.13
C SER A 5 3.61 6.30 6.71
N LEU A 6 2.54 5.77 6.10
CA LEU A 6 2.57 5.25 4.73
C LEU A 6 2.75 6.38 3.70
N ARG A 7 2.06 7.51 3.88
CA ARG A 7 2.23 8.73 3.06
C ARG A 7 3.66 9.26 3.13
N GLN A 8 4.21 9.36 4.33
CA GLN A 8 5.59 9.82 4.51
C GLN A 8 6.57 8.84 3.88
N ALA A 9 6.38 7.53 4.08
CA ALA A 9 7.21 6.51 3.46
C ALA A 9 7.18 6.61 1.93
N ALA A 10 6.01 6.81 1.32
CA ALA A 10 5.87 6.98 -0.13
C ALA A 10 6.47 8.29 -0.66
N ALA A 11 6.52 9.34 0.17
CA ALA A 11 7.09 10.64 -0.20
C ALA A 11 8.62 10.66 -0.20
N VAL A 12 9.25 9.96 0.76
CA VAL A 12 10.71 10.01 0.95
C VAL A 12 11.44 8.80 0.37
N ASN A 13 10.74 7.69 0.12
CA ASN A 13 11.37 6.47 -0.37
C ASN A 13 11.02 6.18 -1.85
N PRO A 14 11.95 5.56 -2.59
CA PRO A 14 11.63 4.89 -3.84
C PRO A 14 10.71 3.67 -3.59
N GLU A 15 10.02 3.22 -4.65
CA GLU A 15 8.95 2.21 -4.59
C GLU A 15 9.41 0.87 -4.00
N ASP A 16 10.62 0.42 -4.35
CA ASP A 16 11.25 -0.80 -3.83
C ASP A 16 11.44 -0.77 -2.31
N LYS A 17 11.86 0.38 -1.76
CA LYS A 17 11.99 0.57 -0.30
C LYS A 17 10.65 0.76 0.37
N PHE A 18 9.69 1.38 -0.32
CA PHE A 18 8.32 1.50 0.17
C PHE A 18 7.65 0.14 0.33
N GLU A 19 7.83 -0.78 -0.62
CA GLU A 19 7.28 -2.14 -0.58
C GLU A 19 7.67 -2.88 0.70
N LEU A 20 8.90 -2.71 1.18
CA LEU A 20 9.37 -3.31 2.44
C LEU A 20 8.57 -2.84 3.65
N VAL A 21 8.22 -1.55 3.70
CA VAL A 21 7.41 -0.97 4.78
C VAL A 21 5.95 -1.39 4.63
N PHE A 22 5.45 -1.39 3.39
CA PHE A 22 4.08 -1.77 3.05
C PHE A 22 3.77 -3.21 3.43
N ARG A 23 4.71 -4.15 3.22
CA ARG A 23 4.52 -5.56 3.56
C ARG A 23 4.11 -5.77 5.02
N ASN A 24 4.77 -5.08 5.95
CA ASN A 24 4.45 -5.22 7.38
C ASN A 24 3.04 -4.71 7.72
N LEU A 25 2.62 -3.61 7.07
CA LEU A 25 1.26 -3.11 7.19
C LEU A 25 0.25 -4.08 6.58
N LEU A 26 0.59 -4.65 5.42
CA LEU A 26 -0.26 -5.56 4.70
C LEU A 26 -0.59 -6.81 5.54
N ASP A 27 0.40 -7.40 6.18
CA ASP A 27 0.19 -8.55 7.08
C ASP A 27 -0.80 -8.22 8.21
N THR A 28 -0.69 -6.99 8.76
CA THR A 28 -1.61 -6.50 9.80
C THR A 28 -3.04 -6.38 9.25
N LEU A 29 -3.20 -5.80 8.06
CA LEU A 29 -4.51 -5.65 7.39
C LEU A 29 -5.16 -6.99 7.04
N PHE A 30 -4.37 -7.99 6.65
CA PHE A 30 -4.87 -9.34 6.38
C PHE A 30 -5.41 -10.00 7.65
N VAL A 31 -4.75 -9.84 8.80
CA VAL A 31 -5.24 -10.34 10.09
C VAL A 31 -6.55 -9.65 10.48
N GLU A 32 -6.63 -8.32 10.35
CA GLU A 32 -7.85 -7.55 10.67
C GLU A 32 -9.06 -7.93 9.81
N ARG A 33 -8.83 -8.44 8.60
CA ARG A 33 -9.88 -8.82 7.64
C ARG A 33 -10.02 -10.33 7.47
N MET A 34 -9.33 -11.14 8.28
CA MET A 34 -9.29 -12.60 8.12
C MET A 34 -10.69 -13.21 8.08
N ASP A 35 -11.55 -12.87 9.04
CA ASP A 35 -12.91 -13.42 9.14
C ASP A 35 -13.80 -13.10 7.92
N GLN A 36 -13.52 -11.99 7.24
CA GLN A 36 -14.28 -11.54 6.06
C GLN A 36 -13.67 -12.08 4.76
N ASN A 37 -12.39 -12.42 4.77
CA ASN A 37 -11.56 -12.70 3.61
C ASN A 37 -10.83 -14.05 3.77
N GLU A 38 -11.48 -15.05 4.37
CA GLU A 38 -10.85 -16.32 4.76
C GLU A 38 -10.20 -17.04 3.57
N GLU A 39 -10.90 -17.19 2.44
CA GLU A 39 -10.38 -17.90 1.26
C GLU A 39 -9.09 -17.28 0.73
N ILE A 40 -9.07 -15.95 0.57
CA ILE A 40 -7.90 -15.22 0.08
C ILE A 40 -6.79 -15.20 1.11
N PHE A 41 -7.11 -15.12 2.41
CA PHE A 41 -6.14 -15.19 3.50
C PHE A 41 -5.43 -16.55 3.52
N VAL A 42 -6.18 -17.65 3.47
CA VAL A 42 -5.63 -19.01 3.43
C VAL A 42 -4.72 -19.18 2.22
N ARG A 43 -5.13 -18.70 1.04
CA ARG A 43 -4.29 -18.75 -0.16
C ARG A 43 -3.03 -17.90 -0.02
N PHE A 44 -3.16 -16.68 0.51
CA PHE A 44 -2.04 -15.76 0.74
C PHE A 44 -0.99 -16.35 1.70
N MET A 45 -1.41 -17.09 2.73
CA MET A 45 -0.50 -17.70 3.71
C MET A 45 0.16 -18.99 3.20
N ASN A 46 -0.50 -19.75 2.33
CA ASN A 46 -0.02 -21.08 1.90
C ASN A 46 0.67 -21.09 0.52
N ASP A 47 0.48 -20.06 -0.31
CA ASP A 47 1.05 -19.95 -1.65
C ASP A 47 2.04 -18.78 -1.69
N LEU A 48 3.33 -19.07 -1.49
CA LEU A 48 4.40 -18.08 -1.47
C LEU A 48 4.55 -17.32 -2.81
N PRO A 49 4.47 -17.96 -3.99
CA PRO A 49 4.37 -17.24 -5.27
C PRO A 49 3.22 -16.24 -5.31
N PHE A 50 2.02 -16.66 -4.89
CA PHE A 50 0.84 -15.79 -4.85
C PHE A 50 1.03 -14.63 -3.87
N GLN A 51 1.55 -14.90 -2.67
CA GLN A 51 1.87 -13.89 -1.66
C GLN A 51 2.77 -12.78 -2.23
N LYS A 52 3.83 -13.15 -2.93
CA LYS A 52 4.79 -12.21 -3.54
C LYS A 52 4.12 -11.35 -4.61
N ILE A 53 3.33 -11.95 -5.50
CA ILE A 53 2.64 -11.24 -6.58
C ILE A 53 1.65 -10.22 -5.98
N VAL A 54 0.83 -10.66 -5.04
CA VAL A 54 -0.19 -9.84 -4.40
C VAL A 54 0.45 -8.69 -3.62
N THR A 55 1.50 -8.97 -2.84
CA THR A 55 2.24 -7.95 -2.07
C THR A 55 2.84 -6.88 -2.98
N ALA A 56 3.57 -7.28 -4.03
CA ALA A 56 4.19 -6.34 -4.96
C ALA A 56 3.15 -5.50 -5.70
N TRP A 57 2.06 -6.12 -6.16
CA TRP A 57 0.99 -5.43 -6.86
C TRP A 57 0.30 -4.39 -5.96
N MET A 58 -0.07 -4.75 -4.72
CA MET A 58 -0.72 -3.81 -3.80
C MET A 58 0.23 -2.71 -3.34
N ALA A 59 1.52 -3.00 -3.13
CA ALA A 59 2.50 -1.98 -2.80
C ALA A 59 2.63 -0.96 -3.93
N SER A 60 2.74 -1.41 -5.19
CA SER A 60 2.80 -0.52 -6.35
C SER A 60 1.54 0.33 -6.50
N GLU A 61 0.37 -0.28 -6.33
CA GLU A 61 -0.92 0.41 -6.38
C GLU A 61 -1.03 1.48 -5.27
N ALA A 62 -0.68 1.12 -4.03
CA ALA A 62 -0.68 2.04 -2.90
C ALA A 62 0.31 3.19 -3.10
N TYR A 63 1.54 2.89 -3.53
CA TYR A 63 2.56 3.89 -3.82
C TYR A 63 2.08 4.90 -4.86
N ARG A 64 1.50 4.41 -5.97
CA ARG A 64 0.96 5.26 -7.03
C ARG A 64 -0.16 6.16 -6.51
N ARG A 65 -1.11 5.61 -5.75
CA ARG A 65 -2.22 6.39 -5.16
C ARG A 65 -1.74 7.46 -4.20
N LEU A 66 -0.82 7.12 -3.30
CA LEU A 66 -0.26 8.06 -2.33
C LEU A 66 0.48 9.21 -3.02
N ARG A 67 1.18 8.94 -4.12
CA ARG A 67 1.88 9.96 -4.90
C ARG A 67 0.97 10.74 -5.86
N SER A 68 -0.14 10.17 -6.32
CA SER A 68 -1.13 10.90 -7.13
C SER A 68 -1.94 11.88 -6.28
N THR A 69 -2.33 11.50 -5.05
CA THR A 69 -3.03 12.40 -4.13
C THR A 69 -2.17 13.61 -3.71
N GLY A 70 -0.84 13.50 -3.74
CA GLY A 70 0.06 14.64 -3.51
C GLY A 70 0.09 15.69 -4.63
N ARG A 71 -0.43 15.38 -5.84
CA ARG A 71 -0.44 16.30 -7.00
C ARG A 71 -1.71 17.13 -7.14
N GLU A 72 -2.81 16.78 -6.46
CA GLU A 72 -4.08 17.52 -6.56
C GLU A 72 -4.13 18.76 -5.66
N GLY A 73 -3.12 19.00 -4.80
CA GLY A 73 -3.07 20.12 -3.87
C GLY A 73 -2.46 21.44 -4.38
N THR A 74 -2.07 21.55 -5.67
CA THR A 74 -1.34 22.74 -6.18
C THR A 74 -1.99 23.48 -7.35
N VAL A 75 -3.15 23.06 -7.84
CA VAL A 75 -3.87 23.78 -8.92
C VAL A 75 -5.16 24.40 -8.38
N SER A 76 -5.02 25.40 -7.53
CA SER A 76 -6.09 26.36 -7.26
C SER A 76 -5.52 27.63 -6.61
N ALA A 77 -4.56 28.26 -7.29
CA ALA A 77 -4.04 29.57 -6.91
C ALA A 77 -3.51 30.34 -8.13
N ASP A 78 -4.14 30.19 -9.30
CA ASP A 78 -3.95 31.16 -10.38
C ASP A 78 -5.04 30.99 -11.43
N THR A 79 -6.08 31.83 -11.39
CA THR A 79 -6.77 32.37 -12.57
C THR A 79 -7.72 33.48 -12.09
N ARG A 80 -7.24 34.72 -12.28
CA ARG A 80 -7.98 35.96 -12.55
C ARG A 80 -9.17 36.39 -11.70
#